data_AF-A0A9P9PTA3-F1
#
_entry.id   AF-A0A9P9PTA3-F1
#
_cell.length_a   1.000
_cell.length_b   1.000
_cell.length_c   1.000
_cell.angle_alpha   90.00
_cell.angle_beta   90.00
_cell.angle_gamma   90.00
#
_symmetry.space_group_name_H-M   'P 1'
#
loop_
_entity.id
_entity.type
_entity.pdbx_description
1 polymer ?
#
loop_
_entity_poly.entity_id
_entity_poly.type
_entity_poly.pdbx_seq_one_letter_code
_entity_poly.pdbx_strand_id
1 'polypeptide(L)'
;MNCSQPSRTRKRKADVDDIAQEEPRSHKKYVQLETRTKRIPQDQIDTWPQVSPQVLEQIIAVVRDAKKDIANTQRDERKVITAHNALNPLVKRLSRQLSASRIPPQAKDIHFNIDKLTERNAQVSREVTTARHSKQLLSEQVKIAQNLLEKDDENLNQLKKNAKKWRTEWKHQEKHGRLHPLLQDRDSVEIQQDGPDAISLKQSKPADFSLLAEPDAELASVLEQLRRSLDNMQGNHTQVEGIDEAMRNAQAALDDVLFRHASAQQYAAL
;
A
#
# COMPACT_ATOMS: atom_id res chain seq x y z
N MET A 1 75.11 -37.38 -36.21
CA MET A 1 75.42 -36.53 -37.37
C MET A 1 74.16 -35.83 -37.82
N ASN A 2 74.27 -34.51 -37.96
CA ASN A 2 73.48 -33.57 -38.75
C ASN A 2 71.99 -33.30 -38.45
N CYS A 3 71.79 -32.03 -38.06
CA CYS A 3 70.61 -31.19 -38.24
C CYS A 3 69.92 -31.35 -39.59
N SER A 4 68.59 -31.19 -39.62
CA SER A 4 67.93 -30.09 -40.36
C SER A 4 66.40 -30.22 -40.32
N GLN A 5 65.74 -29.17 -39.81
CA GLN A 5 64.42 -28.75 -40.28
C GLN A 5 64.55 -28.36 -41.77
N PRO A 6 63.50 -28.42 -42.62
CA PRO A 6 62.51 -27.33 -42.62
C PRO A 6 61.10 -27.61 -43.20
N SER A 7 60.26 -26.60 -42.98
CA SER A 7 59.40 -25.95 -43.98
C SER A 7 57.88 -26.07 -43.81
N ARG A 8 57.27 -24.88 -43.84
CA ARG A 8 55.83 -24.60 -43.83
C ARG A 8 55.21 -24.98 -45.17
N THR A 9 53.99 -25.50 -45.13
CA THR A 9 52.98 -25.28 -46.20
C THR A 9 51.59 -25.14 -45.60
N ARG A 10 50.73 -24.44 -46.35
CA ARG A 10 49.49 -23.77 -45.97
C ARG A 10 48.40 -24.25 -46.94
N LYS A 11 47.21 -24.68 -46.45
CA LYS A 11 45.85 -24.34 -46.94
C LYS A 11 44.78 -25.47 -46.77
N ARG A 12 43.67 -25.03 -46.16
CA ARG A 12 42.21 -25.19 -46.50
C ARG A 12 41.47 -26.55 -46.42
N LYS A 13 40.47 -26.55 -45.51
CA LYS A 13 39.05 -26.93 -45.60
C LYS A 13 38.63 -28.26 -46.26
N ALA A 14 38.04 -29.14 -45.46
CA ALA A 14 36.75 -29.83 -45.64
C ALA A 14 36.44 -30.54 -44.29
N ASP A 15 35.45 -30.11 -43.52
CA ASP A 15 34.07 -30.63 -43.54
C ASP A 15 34.01 -32.12 -43.13
N VAL A 16 33.85 -32.36 -41.83
CA VAL A 16 33.38 -33.64 -41.27
C VAL A 16 32.55 -33.31 -40.04
N ASP A 17 31.29 -33.71 -40.12
CA ASP A 17 30.33 -33.81 -39.03
C ASP A 17 30.97 -34.32 -37.74
N ASP A 18 30.71 -33.64 -36.62
CA ASP A 18 30.52 -34.38 -35.39
C ASP A 18 29.43 -33.74 -34.56
N ILE A 19 28.39 -34.52 -34.37
CA ILE A 19 27.17 -34.26 -33.62
C ILE A 19 27.60 -34.07 -32.16
N ALA A 20 27.80 -32.82 -31.75
CA ALA A 20 27.99 -32.48 -30.35
C ALA A 20 26.64 -32.63 -29.62
N GLN A 21 26.43 -33.84 -29.12
CA GLN A 21 25.40 -34.21 -28.15
C GLN A 21 25.25 -33.10 -27.10
N GLU A 22 24.05 -32.51 -27.02
CA GLU A 22 23.68 -31.70 -25.86
C GLU A 22 23.63 -32.61 -24.63
N GLU A 23 24.65 -32.56 -23.79
CA GLU A 23 24.56 -33.18 -22.47
C GLU A 23 23.41 -32.55 -21.68
N PRO A 24 22.57 -33.37 -21.00
CA PRO A 24 21.50 -32.87 -20.16
C PRO A 24 22.12 -32.08 -19.01
N ARG A 25 21.91 -30.76 -19.02
CA ARG A 25 22.35 -29.84 -17.97
C ARG A 25 21.83 -30.33 -16.62
N SER A 26 22.73 -30.92 -15.84
CA SER A 26 22.47 -31.36 -14.47
C SER A 26 21.86 -30.20 -13.69
N HIS A 27 20.66 -30.43 -13.17
CA HIS A 27 19.86 -29.42 -12.49
C HIS A 27 20.58 -29.06 -11.18
N LYS A 28 21.32 -27.96 -11.19
CA LYS A 28 22.01 -27.47 -10.00
C LYS A 28 20.95 -27.11 -8.95
N LYS A 29 20.94 -27.89 -7.84
CA LYS A 29 20.00 -27.80 -6.71
C LYS A 29 20.07 -26.48 -5.91
N TYR A 30 20.98 -25.57 -6.30
CA TYR A 30 21.17 -24.28 -5.66
C TYR A 30 21.32 -23.19 -6.73
N VAL A 31 20.68 -22.04 -6.50
CA VAL A 31 20.81 -20.84 -7.31
C VAL A 31 22.24 -20.31 -7.17
N GLN A 32 23.07 -20.55 -8.18
CA GLN A 32 24.39 -19.93 -8.27
C GLN A 32 24.24 -18.59 -8.98
N LEU A 33 24.72 -17.50 -8.35
CA LEU A 33 24.77 -16.20 -9.00
C LEU A 33 25.75 -16.26 -10.18
N GLU A 34 25.31 -15.82 -11.35
CA GLU A 34 26.16 -15.72 -12.53
C GLU A 34 27.12 -14.52 -12.42
N THR A 35 28.39 -14.74 -12.73
CA THR A 35 29.39 -13.67 -12.75
C THR A 35 29.16 -12.77 -13.98
N ARG A 36 28.46 -11.65 -13.77
CA ARG A 36 28.21 -10.68 -14.83
C ARG A 36 29.34 -9.65 -14.92
N THR A 37 30.15 -9.74 -15.98
CA THR A 37 31.14 -8.70 -16.28
C THR A 37 30.48 -7.54 -17.04
N LYS A 38 30.75 -6.30 -16.61
CA LYS A 38 30.32 -5.09 -17.33
C LYS A 38 31.57 -4.43 -17.92
N ARG A 39 31.51 -4.05 -19.20
CA ARG A 39 32.53 -3.20 -19.82
C ARG A 39 32.27 -1.76 -19.39
N ILE A 40 33.22 -1.17 -18.68
CA ILE A 40 33.15 0.21 -18.19
C ILE A 40 34.14 1.03 -19.01
N PRO A 41 33.71 2.16 -19.62
CA PRO A 41 34.62 3.04 -20.36
C PRO A 41 35.67 3.66 -19.43
N GLN A 42 36.88 3.87 -19.94
CA GLN A 42 38.02 4.33 -19.15
C GLN A 42 37.79 5.72 -18.53
N ASP A 43 37.05 6.59 -19.21
CA ASP A 43 36.67 7.93 -18.71
C ASP A 43 35.84 7.87 -17.42
N GLN A 44 35.01 6.84 -17.26
CA GLN A 44 34.24 6.63 -16.03
C GLN A 44 35.13 6.12 -14.90
N ILE A 45 36.13 5.29 -15.19
CA ILE A 45 37.11 4.80 -14.22
C ILE A 45 37.96 5.98 -13.72
N ASP A 46 38.29 6.92 -14.60
CA ASP A 46 39.03 8.13 -14.23
C ASP A 46 38.20 9.16 -13.44
N THR A 47 36.90 8.95 -13.28
CA THR A 47 36.04 9.74 -12.39
C THR A 47 35.94 9.12 -11.00
N TRP A 48 36.41 7.89 -10.82
CA TRP A 48 36.26 7.17 -9.55
C TRP A 48 37.15 7.74 -8.44
N PRO A 49 36.63 7.78 -7.19
CA PRO A 49 37.40 8.23 -6.04
C PRO A 49 38.61 7.32 -5.81
N GLN A 50 39.71 7.94 -5.43
CA GLN A 50 40.88 7.22 -4.94
C GLN A 50 40.60 6.65 -3.55
N VAL A 51 41.27 5.55 -3.22
CA VAL A 51 41.15 4.90 -1.91
C VAL A 51 41.55 5.89 -0.82
N SER A 52 40.71 6.04 0.20
CA SER A 52 41.07 6.86 1.36
C SER A 52 42.37 6.34 2.01
N PRO A 53 43.27 7.22 2.47
CA PRO A 53 44.56 6.81 3.02
C PRO A 53 44.42 5.88 4.23
N GLN A 54 43.38 6.06 5.05
CA GLN A 54 43.10 5.23 6.23
C GLN A 54 42.76 3.78 5.85
N VAL A 55 41.91 3.59 4.83
CA VAL A 55 41.57 2.25 4.31
C VAL A 55 42.77 1.59 3.66
N LEU A 56 43.60 2.37 2.97
CA LEU A 56 44.82 1.89 2.33
C LEU A 56 45.82 1.36 3.38
N GLU A 57 46.01 2.08 4.49
CA GLU A 57 46.84 1.62 5.61
C GLU A 57 46.33 0.31 6.21
N GLN A 58 45.01 0.17 6.39
CA GLN A 58 44.39 -1.05 6.89
C GLN A 58 44.61 -2.23 5.92
N ILE A 59 44.41 -2.03 4.62
CA ILE A 59 44.66 -3.07 3.61
C ILE A 59 46.13 -3.47 3.61
N ILE A 60 47.05 -2.50 3.69
CA ILE A 60 48.49 -2.79 3.77
C ILE A 60 48.83 -3.55 5.05
N ALA A 61 48.22 -3.22 6.19
CA ALA A 61 48.42 -3.94 7.44
C ALA A 61 48.01 -5.42 7.30
N VAL A 62 46.82 -5.69 6.75
CA VAL A 62 46.34 -7.05 6.48
C VAL A 62 47.30 -7.80 5.53
N VAL A 63 47.77 -7.16 4.47
CA VAL A 63 48.73 -7.76 3.53
C VAL A 63 50.08 -8.04 4.21
N ARG A 64 50.53 -7.18 5.13
CA ARG A 64 51.76 -7.41 5.91
C ARG A 64 51.58 -8.55 6.91
N ASP A 65 50.43 -8.68 7.52
CA ASP A 65 50.15 -9.77 8.46
C ASP A 65 50.01 -11.11 7.72
N ALA A 66 49.33 -11.15 6.58
CA ALA A 66 49.33 -12.31 5.70
C ALA A 66 50.75 -12.70 5.24
N LYS A 67 51.61 -11.72 4.95
CA LYS A 67 53.04 -11.98 4.68
C LYS A 67 53.73 -12.63 5.88
N LYS A 68 53.51 -12.12 7.10
CA LYS A 68 54.09 -12.68 8.32
C LYS A 68 53.61 -14.11 8.53
N ASP A 69 52.32 -14.36 8.38
CA ASP A 69 51.74 -15.70 8.53
C ASP A 69 52.37 -16.68 7.54
N ILE A 70 52.38 -16.34 6.24
CA ILE A 70 52.97 -17.19 5.20
C ILE A 70 54.46 -17.41 5.45
N ALA A 71 55.21 -16.40 5.88
CA ALA A 71 56.62 -16.58 6.17
C ALA A 71 56.86 -17.43 7.43
N ASN A 72 56.03 -17.27 8.46
CA ASN A 72 56.12 -18.01 9.73
C ASN A 72 55.64 -19.46 9.62
N THR A 73 54.95 -19.83 8.54
CA THR A 73 54.68 -21.26 8.23
C THR A 73 55.95 -22.04 7.90
N GLN A 74 57.06 -21.36 7.57
CA GLN A 74 58.36 -22.00 7.33
C GLN A 74 59.03 -22.35 8.67
N ARG A 75 59.45 -23.62 8.83
CA ARG A 75 60.11 -24.11 10.05
C ARG A 75 61.53 -23.58 10.26
N ASP A 76 62.23 -23.22 9.18
CA ASP A 76 63.64 -22.81 9.23
C ASP A 76 63.78 -21.28 9.16
N GLU A 77 64.50 -20.65 10.10
CA GLU A 77 64.71 -19.19 10.11
C GLU A 77 65.33 -18.66 8.81
N ARG A 78 66.25 -19.42 8.19
CA ARG A 78 66.85 -19.07 6.89
C ARG A 78 65.82 -19.05 5.76
N LYS A 79 64.82 -19.93 5.79
CA LYS A 79 63.73 -19.97 4.82
C LYS A 79 62.69 -18.88 5.11
N VAL A 80 62.45 -18.54 6.38
CA VAL A 80 61.63 -17.39 6.79
C VAL A 80 62.19 -16.09 6.20
N ILE A 81 63.50 -15.87 6.34
CA ILE A 81 64.20 -14.69 5.80
C ILE A 81 64.12 -14.66 4.26
N THR A 82 64.32 -15.81 3.60
CA THR A 82 64.21 -15.93 2.14
C THR A 82 62.79 -15.65 1.65
N ALA A 83 61.77 -16.15 2.35
CA ALA A 83 60.37 -15.87 2.08
C ALA A 83 60.02 -14.39 2.29
N HIS A 84 60.52 -13.76 3.37
CA HIS A 84 60.37 -12.32 3.59
C HIS A 84 60.96 -11.49 2.45
N ASN A 85 62.14 -11.85 1.97
CA ASN A 85 62.82 -11.17 0.88
C ASN A 85 62.09 -11.35 -0.47
N ALA A 86 61.53 -12.54 -0.72
CA ALA A 86 60.73 -12.80 -1.93
C ALA A 86 59.35 -12.11 -1.90
N LEU A 87 58.71 -12.01 -0.74
CA LEU A 87 57.36 -11.44 -0.59
C LEU A 87 57.36 -9.91 -0.45
N ASN A 88 58.41 -9.30 0.12
CA ASN A 88 58.53 -7.85 0.24
C ASN A 88 58.33 -7.05 -1.08
N PRO A 89 58.92 -7.44 -2.23
CA PRO A 89 58.68 -6.73 -3.48
C PRO A 89 57.23 -6.85 -3.96
N LEU A 90 56.55 -7.96 -3.65
CA LEU A 90 55.13 -8.13 -3.96
C LEU A 90 54.26 -7.21 -3.11
N VAL A 91 54.53 -7.11 -1.80
CA VAL A 91 53.81 -6.19 -0.91
C VAL A 91 54.00 -4.73 -1.37
N LYS A 92 55.22 -4.34 -1.79
CA LYS A 92 55.49 -3.00 -2.33
C LYS A 92 54.79 -2.74 -3.68
N ARG A 93 54.69 -3.75 -4.54
CA ARG A 93 53.94 -3.64 -5.81
C ARG A 93 52.44 -3.51 -5.55
N LEU A 94 51.90 -4.32 -4.65
CA LEU A 94 50.49 -4.28 -4.25
C LEU A 94 50.15 -2.95 -3.60
N SER A 95 50.98 -2.41 -2.70
CA SER A 95 50.74 -1.10 -2.10
C SER A 95 50.72 0.01 -3.15
N ARG A 96 51.62 -0.03 -4.14
CA ARG A 96 51.66 0.94 -5.25
C ARG A 96 50.47 0.81 -6.20
N GLN A 97 50.00 -0.41 -6.45
CA GLN A 97 48.83 -0.62 -7.30
C GLN A 97 47.52 -0.27 -6.59
N LEU A 98 47.42 -0.53 -5.29
CA LEU A 98 46.26 -0.16 -4.48
C LEU A 98 46.16 1.36 -4.29
N SER A 99 47.30 2.07 -4.17
CA SER A 99 47.30 3.54 -4.12
C SER A 99 46.93 4.18 -5.46
N ALA A 100 47.22 3.51 -6.58
CA ALA A 100 46.84 3.96 -7.92
C ALA A 100 45.46 3.45 -8.37
N SER A 101 44.88 2.49 -7.64
CA SER A 101 43.59 1.89 -7.96
C SER A 101 42.46 2.85 -7.61
N ARG A 102 41.51 3.01 -8.53
CA ARG A 102 40.29 3.77 -8.29
C ARG A 102 39.17 2.80 -7.96
N ILE A 103 38.41 3.08 -6.91
CA ILE A 103 37.33 2.20 -6.45
C ILE A 103 36.01 2.75 -6.98
N PRO A 104 35.14 1.91 -7.60
CA PRO A 104 33.84 2.36 -8.04
C PRO A 104 33.05 2.99 -6.88
N PRO A 105 32.49 4.21 -7.05
CA PRO A 105 31.76 4.89 -5.97
C PRO A 105 30.46 4.16 -5.57
N GLN A 106 29.95 3.28 -6.44
CA GLN A 106 28.81 2.42 -6.14
C GLN A 106 29.16 1.23 -5.24
N ALA A 107 30.44 0.97 -4.98
CA ALA A 107 30.90 -0.15 -4.20
C ALA A 107 30.77 0.16 -2.70
N LYS A 108 29.52 0.25 -2.23
CA LYS A 108 29.18 0.29 -0.80
C LYS A 108 29.66 -1.00 -0.13
N ASP A 109 30.01 -0.91 1.15
CA ASP A 109 30.41 -2.05 2.01
C ASP A 109 29.44 -3.24 1.92
N ILE A 110 28.15 -2.95 1.72
CA ILE A 110 27.07 -3.94 1.53
C ILE A 110 27.36 -4.90 0.35
N HIS A 111 28.08 -4.47 -0.69
CA HIS A 111 28.39 -5.31 -1.86
C HIS A 111 29.58 -6.24 -1.65
N PHE A 112 30.41 -6.00 -0.63
CA PHE A 112 31.58 -6.81 -0.31
C PHE A 112 31.40 -7.67 0.95
N ASN A 113 30.44 -7.31 1.81
CA ASN A 113 30.10 -8.06 2.99
C ASN A 113 28.90 -8.99 2.72
N ILE A 114 29.15 -10.30 2.73
CA ILE A 114 28.14 -11.34 2.47
C ILE A 114 26.99 -11.25 3.48
N ASP A 115 27.28 -11.01 4.75
CA ASP A 115 26.27 -10.97 5.81
C ASP A 115 25.34 -9.77 5.61
N LYS A 116 25.91 -8.59 5.33
CA LYS A 116 25.11 -7.38 5.04
C LYS A 116 24.29 -7.53 3.75
N LEU A 117 24.83 -8.20 2.74
CA LEU A 117 24.13 -8.44 1.48
C LEU A 117 22.95 -9.41 1.67
N THR A 118 23.16 -10.48 2.42
CA THR A 118 22.12 -11.48 2.71
C THR A 118 21.01 -10.90 3.57
N GLU A 119 21.34 -10.08 4.57
CA GLU A 119 20.36 -9.35 5.38
C GLU A 119 19.51 -8.40 4.52
N ARG A 120 20.15 -7.58 3.68
CA ARG A 120 19.44 -6.69 2.74
C ARG A 120 18.55 -7.47 1.78
N ASN A 121 19.02 -8.59 1.25
CA ASN A 121 18.24 -9.43 0.36
C ASN A 121 17.02 -10.03 1.10
N ALA A 122 17.18 -10.48 2.34
CA ALA A 122 16.08 -10.95 3.17
C ALA A 122 15.06 -9.85 3.44
N GLN A 123 15.51 -8.63 3.74
CA GLN A 123 14.64 -7.46 3.92
C GLN A 123 13.82 -7.18 2.64
N VAL A 124 14.49 -7.03 1.50
CA VAL A 124 13.81 -6.76 0.22
C VAL A 124 12.86 -7.89 -0.15
N SER A 125 13.24 -9.15 0.10
CA SER A 125 12.37 -10.31 -0.14
C SER A 125 11.09 -10.26 0.70
N ARG A 126 11.19 -9.85 1.96
CA ARG A 126 10.01 -9.63 2.83
C ARG A 126 9.14 -8.51 2.29
N GLU A 127 9.72 -7.36 1.97
CA GLU A 127 9.01 -6.21 1.41
C GLU A 127 8.25 -6.58 0.13
N VAL A 128 8.92 -7.25 -0.82
CA VAL A 128 8.32 -7.73 -2.06
C VAL A 128 7.18 -8.71 -1.80
N THR A 129 7.36 -9.62 -0.83
CA THR A 129 6.31 -10.60 -0.47
C THR A 129 5.08 -9.90 0.11
N THR A 130 5.28 -8.95 1.04
CA THR A 130 4.17 -8.17 1.61
C THR A 130 3.44 -7.34 0.56
N ALA A 131 4.16 -6.69 -0.36
CA ALA A 131 3.57 -5.93 -1.46
C ALA A 131 2.81 -6.83 -2.45
N ARG A 132 3.28 -8.06 -2.67
CA ARG A 132 2.58 -9.05 -3.50
C ARG A 132 1.26 -9.47 -2.85
N HIS A 133 1.27 -9.75 -1.55
CA HIS A 133 0.06 -10.11 -0.81
C HIS A 133 -0.95 -8.96 -0.77
N SER A 134 -0.52 -7.73 -0.52
CA SER A 134 -1.43 -6.57 -0.53
C SER A 134 -2.06 -6.35 -1.90
N LYS A 135 -1.26 -6.46 -2.98
CA LYS A 135 -1.78 -6.40 -4.36
C LYS A 135 -2.81 -7.50 -4.63
N GLN A 136 -2.57 -8.72 -4.15
CA GLN A 136 -3.51 -9.82 -4.31
C GLN A 136 -4.84 -9.52 -3.61
N LEU A 137 -4.80 -9.09 -2.34
CA LEU A 137 -6.01 -8.71 -1.60
C LEU A 137 -6.80 -7.61 -2.29
N LEU A 138 -6.12 -6.54 -2.73
CA LEU A 138 -6.75 -5.45 -3.46
C LEU A 138 -7.37 -5.94 -4.78
N SER A 139 -6.69 -6.84 -5.50
CA SER A 139 -7.23 -7.37 -6.75
C SER A 139 -8.50 -8.20 -6.54
N GLU A 140 -8.59 -8.97 -5.44
CA GLU A 140 -9.80 -9.71 -5.10
C GLU A 140 -10.93 -8.75 -4.68
N GLN A 141 -10.63 -7.71 -3.92
CA GLN A 141 -11.61 -6.67 -3.57
C GLN A 141 -12.15 -5.95 -4.80
N VAL A 142 -11.29 -5.63 -5.78
CA VAL A 142 -11.71 -5.02 -7.05
C VAL A 142 -12.64 -5.95 -7.82
N LYS A 143 -12.35 -7.26 -7.89
CA LYS A 143 -13.26 -8.23 -8.52
C LYS A 143 -14.62 -8.29 -7.83
N ILE A 144 -14.64 -8.29 -6.50
CA ILE A 144 -15.90 -8.28 -5.74
C ILE A 144 -16.70 -7.02 -6.04
N ALA A 145 -16.06 -5.85 -6.04
CA ALA A 145 -16.70 -4.58 -6.34
C ALA A 145 -17.23 -4.52 -7.79
N GLN A 146 -16.48 -5.06 -8.76
CA GLN A 146 -16.92 -5.17 -10.15
C GLN A 146 -18.16 -6.05 -10.27
N ASN A 147 -18.16 -7.23 -9.64
CA ASN A 147 -19.32 -8.13 -9.66
C ASN A 147 -20.55 -7.50 -8.98
N LEU A 148 -20.36 -6.68 -7.94
CA LEU A 148 -21.46 -5.95 -7.31
C LEU A 148 -22.02 -4.89 -8.26
N LEU A 149 -21.13 -4.12 -8.90
CA LEU A 149 -21.50 -3.08 -9.85
C LEU A 149 -22.27 -3.65 -11.05
N GLU A 150 -21.84 -4.78 -11.59
CA GLU A 150 -22.53 -5.47 -12.68
C GLU A 150 -23.97 -5.86 -12.29
N LYS A 151 -24.17 -6.37 -11.07
CA LYS A 151 -25.51 -6.69 -10.55
C LYS A 151 -26.38 -5.44 -10.40
N ASP A 152 -25.81 -4.36 -9.89
CA ASP A 152 -26.52 -3.09 -9.73
C ASP A 152 -26.92 -2.51 -11.10
N ASP A 153 -26.03 -2.57 -12.09
CA ASP A 153 -26.33 -2.16 -13.47
C ASP A 153 -27.42 -3.01 -14.10
N GLU A 154 -27.40 -4.33 -13.90
CA GLU A 154 -28.47 -5.24 -14.34
C GLU A 154 -29.81 -4.88 -13.69
N ASN A 155 -29.83 -4.69 -12.37
CA ASN A 155 -31.02 -4.29 -11.62
C ASN A 155 -31.57 -2.94 -12.09
N LEU A 156 -30.69 -1.96 -12.30
CA LEU A 156 -31.04 -0.64 -12.80
C LEU A 156 -31.63 -0.74 -14.22
N ASN A 157 -31.05 -1.57 -15.09
CA ASN A 157 -31.57 -1.82 -16.42
C ASN A 157 -32.95 -2.50 -16.39
N GLN A 158 -33.19 -3.44 -15.47
CA GLN A 158 -34.51 -4.03 -15.26
C GLN A 158 -35.52 -3.00 -14.77
N LEU A 159 -35.17 -2.18 -13.78
CA LEU A 159 -36.01 -1.09 -13.27
C LEU A 159 -36.34 -0.07 -14.37
N LYS A 160 -35.37 0.32 -15.20
CA LYS A 160 -35.60 1.20 -16.36
C LYS A 160 -36.59 0.59 -17.35
N LYS A 161 -36.45 -0.70 -17.67
CA LYS A 161 -37.40 -1.41 -18.56
C LYS A 161 -38.79 -1.45 -17.94
N ASN A 162 -38.89 -1.79 -16.65
CA ASN A 162 -40.15 -1.82 -15.94
C ASN A 162 -40.79 -0.43 -15.91
N ALA A 163 -40.07 0.61 -15.49
CA ALA A 163 -40.57 1.99 -15.50
C ALA A 163 -41.05 2.44 -16.88
N LYS A 164 -40.35 2.06 -17.96
CA LYS A 164 -40.82 2.33 -19.34
C LYS A 164 -42.12 1.60 -19.66
N LYS A 165 -42.22 0.30 -19.33
CA LYS A 165 -43.44 -0.51 -19.53
C LYS A 165 -44.63 0.07 -18.75
N TRP A 166 -44.43 0.35 -17.46
CA TRP A 166 -45.41 1.01 -16.60
C TRP A 166 -45.85 2.35 -17.18
N ARG A 167 -44.93 3.20 -17.64
CA ARG A 167 -45.30 4.47 -18.29
C ARG A 167 -46.10 4.27 -19.58
N THR A 168 -45.75 3.28 -20.41
CA THR A 168 -46.50 3.01 -21.65
C THR A 168 -47.89 2.45 -21.36
N GLU A 169 -48.00 1.55 -20.39
CA GLU A 169 -49.27 0.97 -19.94
C GLU A 169 -50.17 2.00 -19.27
N TRP A 170 -49.59 2.85 -18.42
CA TRP A 170 -50.29 3.98 -17.79
C TRP A 170 -50.89 4.91 -18.84
N LYS A 171 -50.09 5.39 -19.79
CA LYS A 171 -50.56 6.24 -20.90
C LYS A 171 -51.63 5.56 -21.74
N HIS A 172 -51.54 4.24 -21.92
CA HIS A 172 -52.56 3.47 -22.63
C HIS A 172 -53.87 3.41 -21.81
N GLN A 173 -53.79 3.09 -20.52
CA GLN A 173 -54.97 3.05 -19.63
C GLN A 173 -55.64 4.42 -19.48
N GLU A 174 -54.85 5.49 -19.42
CA GLU A 174 -55.30 6.88 -19.40
C GLU A 174 -56.12 7.22 -20.66
N LYS A 175 -55.56 6.95 -21.85
CA LYS A 175 -56.26 7.15 -23.13
C LYS A 175 -57.52 6.32 -23.28
N HIS A 176 -57.55 5.13 -22.70
CA HIS A 176 -58.69 4.22 -22.78
C HIS A 176 -59.68 4.36 -21.61
N GLY A 177 -59.51 5.38 -20.75
CA GLY A 177 -60.44 5.64 -19.63
C GLY A 177 -60.54 4.50 -18.61
N ARG A 178 -59.51 3.64 -18.54
CA ARG A 178 -59.47 2.49 -17.61
C ARG A 178 -58.82 2.84 -16.27
N LEU A 179 -58.35 4.08 -16.11
CA LEU A 179 -57.83 4.58 -14.85
C LEU A 179 -58.97 4.90 -13.88
N HIS A 180 -58.78 4.54 -12.62
CA HIS A 180 -59.70 4.90 -11.56
C HIS A 180 -59.75 6.43 -11.41
N PRO A 181 -60.92 7.05 -11.14
CA PRO A 181 -61.06 8.52 -11.03
C PRO A 181 -60.17 9.22 -9.99
N LEU A 182 -59.55 8.47 -9.07
CA LEU A 182 -58.58 8.97 -8.08
C LEU A 182 -57.13 9.04 -8.59
N LEU A 183 -56.86 8.37 -9.71
CA LEU A 183 -55.55 8.27 -10.37
C LEU A 183 -55.48 9.08 -11.66
N GLN A 184 -56.62 9.59 -12.12
CA GLN A 184 -56.66 10.62 -13.14
C GLN A 184 -56.03 11.86 -12.50
N ASP A 185 -54.90 12.32 -13.05
CA ASP A 185 -54.26 13.55 -12.61
C ASP A 185 -55.33 14.64 -12.65
N ARG A 186 -55.81 15.03 -11.48
CA ARG A 186 -56.54 16.26 -11.32
C ARG A 186 -55.52 17.35 -11.61
N ASP A 187 -55.50 17.80 -12.85
CA ASP A 187 -54.78 18.99 -13.25
C ASP A 187 -54.98 20.04 -12.15
N SER A 188 -53.88 20.49 -11.54
CA SER A 188 -53.80 21.59 -10.55
C SER A 188 -54.29 21.36 -9.11
N VAL A 189 -53.80 20.34 -8.40
CA VAL A 189 -53.62 20.51 -6.95
C VAL A 189 -52.12 20.52 -6.67
N GLU A 190 -51.60 21.72 -6.36
CA GLU A 190 -50.26 21.90 -5.83
C GLU A 190 -50.09 20.94 -4.65
N ILE A 191 -49.37 19.85 -4.88
CA ILE A 191 -48.90 18.97 -3.81
C ILE A 191 -47.93 19.84 -3.02
N GLN A 192 -48.43 20.46 -1.94
CA GLN A 192 -47.58 21.05 -0.93
C GLN A 192 -46.57 19.97 -0.54
N GLN A 193 -45.31 20.26 -0.80
CA GLN A 193 -44.21 19.40 -0.39
C GLN A 193 -44.38 19.13 1.10
N ASP A 194 -44.60 17.86 1.47
CA ASP A 194 -44.35 17.35 2.82
C ASP A 194 -42.84 17.45 3.07
N GLY A 195 -42.37 18.68 3.28
CA GLY A 195 -41.02 18.99 3.68
C GLY A 195 -40.85 18.79 5.19
N PRO A 196 -39.61 18.70 5.68
CA PRO A 196 -39.33 18.61 7.12
C PRO A 196 -39.88 19.81 7.91
N ASP A 197 -40.24 20.91 7.25
CA ASP A 197 -40.90 22.09 7.86
C ASP A 197 -42.42 21.90 8.07
N ALA A 198 -43.05 20.95 7.38
CA ALA A 198 -44.48 20.60 7.54
C ALA A 198 -44.72 19.77 8.81
N ILE A 199 -43.69 19.07 9.27
CA ILE A 199 -43.64 18.47 10.60
C ILE A 199 -43.08 19.59 11.49
N SER A 200 -43.88 20.19 12.36
CA SER A 200 -43.48 21.32 13.21
C SER A 200 -42.38 20.99 14.24
N LEU A 201 -41.21 20.56 13.76
CA LEU A 201 -40.02 20.25 14.55
C LEU A 201 -39.35 21.57 14.91
N LYS A 202 -39.21 21.82 16.21
CA LYS A 202 -38.46 22.98 16.71
C LYS A 202 -37.01 22.88 16.21
N GLN A 203 -36.54 23.87 15.46
CA GLN A 203 -35.13 23.98 15.10
C GLN A 203 -34.34 24.24 16.38
N SER A 204 -33.43 23.33 16.74
CA SER A 204 -32.57 23.51 17.91
C SER A 204 -31.59 24.66 17.68
N LYS A 205 -31.45 25.55 18.67
CA LYS A 205 -30.42 26.60 18.65
C LYS A 205 -29.06 25.92 18.89
N PRO A 206 -28.03 26.20 18.06
CA PRO A 206 -26.72 25.58 18.25
C PRO A 206 -26.16 25.96 19.63
N ALA A 207 -25.84 24.95 20.42
CA ALA A 207 -25.25 25.15 21.74
C ALA A 207 -23.81 25.67 21.63
N ASP A 208 -23.44 26.58 22.54
CA ASP A 208 -22.14 27.23 22.55
C ASP A 208 -21.11 26.32 23.25
N PHE A 209 -20.36 25.56 22.45
CA PHE A 209 -19.36 24.61 22.93
C PHE A 209 -17.94 25.21 22.97
N SER A 210 -17.83 26.54 23.08
CA SER A 210 -16.54 27.26 23.11
C SER A 210 -15.59 26.79 24.23
N LEU A 211 -16.10 26.12 25.27
CA LEU A 211 -15.30 25.53 26.37
C LEU A 211 -14.68 24.16 26.04
N LEU A 212 -15.10 23.49 24.96
CA LEU A 212 -14.59 22.18 24.54
C LEU A 212 -13.55 22.28 23.40
N ALA A 213 -13.17 23.50 23.02
CA ALA A 213 -12.23 23.77 21.94
C ALA A 213 -10.77 23.76 22.47
N GLU A 214 -10.27 22.58 22.85
CA GLU A 214 -8.83 22.39 23.07
C GLU A 214 -8.10 21.97 21.78
N PRO A 215 -6.82 22.34 21.60
CA PRO A 215 -6.09 22.18 20.34
C PRO A 215 -5.52 20.78 20.07
N ASP A 216 -5.82 19.78 20.91
CA ASP A 216 -5.25 18.44 20.75
C ASP A 216 -5.89 17.67 19.58
N ALA A 217 -5.06 17.37 18.56
CA ALA A 217 -5.47 16.72 17.33
C ALA A 217 -5.90 15.26 17.52
N GLU A 218 -5.43 14.59 18.58
CA GLU A 218 -5.82 13.21 18.87
C GLU A 218 -7.21 13.12 19.53
N LEU A 219 -7.56 14.13 20.33
CA LEU A 219 -8.85 14.21 21.04
C LEU A 219 -9.98 14.85 20.19
N ALA A 220 -9.64 15.50 19.08
CA ALA A 220 -10.58 16.22 18.23
C ALA A 220 -11.75 15.34 17.75
N SER A 221 -11.49 14.11 17.32
CA SER A 221 -12.53 13.20 16.81
C SER A 221 -13.52 12.76 17.90
N VAL A 222 -13.02 12.50 19.11
CA VAL A 222 -13.82 12.09 20.27
C VAL A 222 -14.65 13.28 20.79
N LEU A 223 -14.07 14.47 20.83
CA LEU A 223 -14.76 15.70 21.20
C LEU A 223 -15.85 16.08 20.18
N GLU A 224 -15.60 15.86 18.89
CA GLU A 224 -16.60 16.08 17.85
C GLU A 224 -17.76 15.08 18.00
N GLN A 225 -17.47 13.81 18.29
CA GLN A 225 -18.49 12.81 18.56
C GLN A 225 -19.32 13.16 19.82
N LEU A 226 -18.66 13.61 20.89
CA LEU A 226 -19.32 14.06 22.11
C LEU A 226 -20.20 15.28 21.84
N ARG A 227 -19.71 16.26 21.07
CA ARG A 227 -20.46 17.46 20.69
C ARG A 227 -21.72 17.10 19.91
N ARG A 228 -21.61 16.23 18.90
CA ARG A 228 -22.77 15.74 18.12
C ARG A 228 -23.78 15.01 19.00
N SER A 229 -23.30 14.20 19.95
CA SER A 229 -24.16 13.48 20.89
C SER A 229 -24.92 14.43 21.82
N LEU A 230 -24.23 15.42 22.38
CA LEU A 230 -24.83 16.43 23.26
C LEU A 230 -25.84 17.31 22.51
N ASP A 231 -25.51 17.73 21.28
CA ASP A 231 -26.41 18.52 20.43
C ASP A 231 -27.68 17.73 20.08
N ASN A 232 -27.56 16.43 19.78
CA ASN A 232 -28.70 15.55 19.56
C ASN A 232 -29.55 15.35 20.82
N MET A 233 -28.94 15.12 21.98
CA MET A 233 -29.69 14.95 23.24
C MET A 233 -30.41 16.23 23.65
N GLN A 234 -29.76 17.39 23.46
CA GLN A 234 -30.38 18.68 23.71
C GLN A 234 -31.52 18.97 22.73
N GLY A 235 -31.32 18.70 21.44
CA GLY A 235 -32.37 18.79 20.43
C GLY A 235 -33.58 17.94 20.80
N ASN A 236 -33.37 16.67 21.15
CA ASN A 236 -34.43 15.77 21.60
C ASN A 236 -35.14 16.29 22.85
N HIS A 237 -34.39 16.85 23.82
CA HIS A 237 -34.98 17.41 25.03
C HIS A 237 -35.90 18.60 24.71
N THR A 238 -35.46 19.54 23.86
CA THR A 238 -36.27 20.71 23.47
C THR A 238 -37.54 20.37 22.70
N GLN A 239 -37.55 19.22 22.01
CA GLN A 239 -38.74 18.71 21.33
C GLN A 239 -39.76 18.13 22.29
N VAL A 240 -39.31 17.49 23.38
CA VAL A 240 -40.17 16.90 24.42
C VAL A 240 -40.57 17.94 25.47
N GLU A 241 -39.80 19.01 25.61
CA GLU A 241 -40.08 20.13 26.51
C GLU A 241 -41.42 20.80 26.15
N GLY A 242 -42.33 20.79 27.12
CA GLY A 242 -43.69 21.33 27.01
C GLY A 242 -44.78 20.30 26.73
N ILE A 243 -44.44 19.04 26.43
CA ILE A 243 -45.45 17.98 26.27
C ILE A 243 -46.17 17.71 27.60
N ASP A 244 -45.44 17.68 28.72
CA ASP A 244 -46.03 17.48 30.05
C ASP A 244 -47.00 18.60 30.43
N GLU A 245 -46.69 19.84 30.08
CA GLU A 245 -47.55 20.99 30.32
C GLU A 245 -48.77 20.96 29.39
N ALA A 246 -48.58 20.64 28.12
CA ALA A 246 -49.67 20.46 27.17
C ALA A 246 -50.62 19.32 27.59
N MET A 247 -50.09 18.21 28.11
CA MET A 247 -50.89 17.11 28.65
C MET A 247 -51.68 17.53 29.88
N ARG A 248 -51.05 18.25 30.83
CA ARG A 248 -51.76 18.78 32.02
C ARG A 248 -52.86 19.77 31.63
N ASN A 249 -52.60 20.64 30.65
CA ASN A 249 -53.58 21.58 30.14
C ASN A 249 -54.73 20.87 29.40
N ALA A 250 -54.43 19.82 28.62
CA ALA A 250 -55.45 19.00 27.98
C ALA A 250 -56.30 18.23 28.99
N GLN A 251 -55.69 17.67 30.05
CA GLN A 251 -56.40 17.04 31.16
C GLN A 251 -57.29 18.04 31.90
N ALA A 252 -56.77 19.23 32.25
CA ALA A 252 -57.55 20.25 32.91
C ALA A 252 -58.73 20.76 32.04
N ALA A 253 -58.51 20.89 30.72
CA ALA A 253 -59.57 21.25 29.78
C ALA A 253 -60.62 20.13 29.66
N LEU A 254 -60.19 18.86 29.63
CA LEU A 254 -61.08 17.71 29.66
C LEU A 254 -61.91 17.69 30.95
N ASP A 255 -61.27 17.90 32.10
CA ASP A 255 -61.92 17.94 33.41
C ASP A 255 -62.93 19.10 33.51
N ASP A 256 -62.63 20.29 32.98
CA ASP A 256 -63.58 21.41 32.91
C ASP A 256 -64.79 21.09 32.02
N VAL A 257 -64.56 20.45 30.86
CA VAL A 257 -65.66 20.01 29.97
C VAL A 257 -66.49 18.91 30.63
N LEU A 258 -65.85 17.91 31.26
CA LEU A 258 -66.53 16.84 31.97
C LEU A 258 -67.32 17.37 33.16
N PHE A 259 -66.79 18.33 33.92
CA PHE A 259 -67.50 18.96 35.03
C PHE A 259 -68.74 19.75 34.56
N ARG A 260 -68.69 20.37 33.38
CA ARG A 260 -69.84 21.09 32.81
C ARG A 260 -70.91 20.17 32.24
N HIS A 261 -70.55 18.97 31.80
CA HIS A 261 -71.45 18.08 31.05
C HIS A 261 -71.82 16.76 31.75
N ALA A 262 -71.14 16.38 32.84
CA ALA A 262 -71.44 15.18 33.62
C ALA A 262 -72.12 15.52 34.96
N SER A 263 -73.07 14.68 35.39
CA SER A 263 -73.66 14.79 36.72
C SER A 263 -72.67 14.33 37.79
N ALA A 264 -72.70 14.93 39.00
CA ALA A 264 -71.71 14.69 40.06
C ALA A 264 -71.50 13.21 40.44
N GLN A 265 -72.50 12.36 40.21
CA GLN A 265 -72.43 10.91 40.45
C GLN A 265 -71.65 10.13 39.36
N GLN A 266 -71.59 10.64 38.13
CA GLN A 266 -70.86 10.02 37.01
C GLN A 266 -69.38 10.39 37.00
N TYR A 267 -69.04 11.59 37.49
CA TYR A 267 -67.66 12.03 37.63
C TYR A 267 -66.93 11.32 38.79
N ALA A 268 -67.63 11.01 39.89
CA ALA A 268 -67.05 10.31 41.04
C ALA A 268 -66.84 8.79 40.85
N ALA A 269 -67.28 8.24 39.72
CA ALA A 269 -67.21 6.82 39.40
C ALA A 269 -66.16 6.46 38.32
N LEU A 270 -65.47 7.46 37.78
CA LEU A 270 -64.30 7.33 36.90
C LEU A 270 -63.01 7.51 37.71
#